data_AF-A0A7Y1VZY9-F1
#
_entry.id   AF-A0A7Y1VZY9-F1
#
_cell.length_a   1.000
_cell.length_b   1.000
_cell.length_c   1.000
_cell.angle_alpha   90.00
_cell.angle_beta   90.00
_cell.angle_gamma   90.00
#
_symmetry.space_group_name_H-M   'P 1'
#
loop_
_entity.id
_entity.type
_entity.pdbx_description
1 polymer ?
#
loop_
_entity_poly.entity_id
_entity_poly.type
_entity_poly.pdbx_seq_one_letter_code
_entity_poly.pdbx_strand_id
1 'polypeptide(L)'
;VYQTSTVKIVVNREVLYDFQLKNKGKDPLLRILMRLYQGILNDFVAIRENVLAELLSTSRQRIVSDLKELTRDGIIAYEEQDDQERLTMLRERVRAENLTIDQVLFRFRKDNRRQGIDRMLEYVETQGCRQFFLLHYFGDELEVDCGVCDHCKAVGKRKMNRTEYLEIKQQILEKIEEGQQVRDLLGLFPPQRQNWVITVLQYLLNEEAVIKVNGALKLKVRS
;
A
#
# COMPACT_ATOMS: atom_id res chain seq x y z
N VAL A 1 -5.42 -15.10 -11.48
CA VAL A 1 -5.93 -16.18 -12.36
C VAL A 1 -4.71 -16.72 -13.09
N TYR A 2 -4.25 -17.94 -12.78
CA TYR A 2 -3.09 -18.52 -13.46
C TYR A 2 -3.50 -18.84 -14.91
N GLN A 3 -2.91 -18.15 -15.89
CA GLN A 3 -3.08 -18.52 -17.29
C GLN A 3 -2.21 -19.74 -17.60
N THR A 4 -2.80 -20.74 -18.23
CA THR A 4 -2.08 -21.89 -18.77
C THR A 4 -1.48 -21.53 -20.13
N SER A 5 -0.31 -22.05 -20.45
CA SER A 5 0.28 -21.90 -21.79
C SER A 5 -0.69 -22.36 -22.87
N THR A 6 -0.68 -21.71 -24.04
CA THR A 6 -1.56 -22.07 -25.15
C THR A 6 -0.79 -22.40 -26.42
N VAL A 7 -1.30 -23.34 -27.20
CA VAL A 7 -0.75 -23.71 -28.51
C VAL A 7 -1.86 -23.75 -29.55
N LYS A 8 -1.54 -23.31 -30.77
CA LYS A 8 -2.32 -23.54 -31.98
C LYS A 8 -1.39 -23.98 -33.12
N ILE A 9 -1.80 -24.97 -33.91
CA ILE A 9 -1.13 -25.29 -35.18
C ILE A 9 -1.61 -24.29 -36.24
N VAL A 10 -0.68 -23.60 -36.89
CA VAL A 10 -1.00 -22.52 -37.85
C VAL A 10 -0.85 -22.95 -39.31
N VAL A 11 -0.30 -24.14 -39.56
CA VAL A 11 -0.08 -24.69 -40.89
C VAL A 11 -1.19 -25.67 -41.31
N ASN A 12 -1.33 -25.86 -42.62
CA ASN A 12 -2.23 -26.86 -43.18
C ASN A 12 -1.65 -28.29 -43.03
N ARG A 13 -2.49 -29.31 -43.32
CA ARG A 13 -2.10 -30.73 -43.15
C ARG A 13 -0.92 -31.16 -44.04
N GLU A 14 -0.83 -30.62 -45.26
CA GLU A 14 0.22 -30.96 -46.22
C GLU A 14 1.59 -30.47 -45.73
N VAL A 15 1.69 -29.19 -45.34
CA VAL A 15 2.91 -28.59 -44.81
C VAL A 15 3.33 -29.25 -43.49
N LEU A 16 2.36 -29.58 -42.64
CA LEU A 16 2.63 -30.29 -41.39
C LEU A 16 3.25 -31.68 -41.64
N TYR A 17 2.70 -32.43 -42.60
CA TYR A 17 3.19 -33.75 -42.96
C TYR A 17 4.62 -33.70 -43.53
N ASP A 18 4.88 -32.76 -44.44
CA ASP A 18 6.22 -32.51 -45.00
C ASP A 18 7.23 -32.14 -43.91
N PHE A 19 6.81 -31.34 -42.94
CA PHE A 19 7.65 -30.98 -41.81
C PHE A 19 7.97 -32.18 -40.92
N GLN A 20 6.98 -33.04 -40.63
CA GLN A 20 7.18 -34.27 -39.85
C GLN A 20 8.17 -35.23 -40.53
N LEU A 21 8.12 -35.35 -41.85
CA LEU A 21 9.06 -36.18 -42.62
C LEU A 21 10.50 -35.63 -42.56
N LYS A 22 10.65 -34.30 -42.64
CA LYS A 22 11.96 -33.62 -42.57
C LYS A 22 12.55 -33.60 -41.16
N ASN A 23 11.70 -33.53 -40.12
CA ASN A 23 12.10 -33.35 -38.73
C ASN A 23 11.60 -34.48 -37.83
N LYS A 24 12.12 -35.70 -38.04
CA LYS A 24 11.73 -36.92 -37.29
C LYS A 24 11.85 -36.78 -35.76
N GLY A 25 12.74 -35.91 -35.27
CA GLY A 25 12.90 -35.66 -33.83
C GLY A 25 11.72 -34.91 -33.18
N LYS A 26 11.02 -34.06 -33.94
CA LYS A 26 9.89 -33.22 -33.46
C LYS A 26 8.52 -33.86 -33.70
N ASP A 27 8.46 -34.89 -34.55
CA ASP A 27 7.25 -35.63 -34.89
C ASP A 27 6.54 -36.29 -33.67
N PRO A 28 7.23 -36.86 -32.67
CA PRO A 28 6.57 -37.37 -31.46
C PRO A 28 5.79 -36.30 -30.69
N LEU A 29 6.35 -35.10 -30.56
CA LEU A 29 5.68 -33.97 -29.89
C LEU A 29 4.43 -33.52 -30.64
N LEU A 30 4.54 -33.35 -31.97
CA LEU A 30 3.39 -32.97 -32.81
C LEU A 30 2.27 -34.01 -32.75
N ARG A 31 2.60 -35.31 -32.80
CA ARG A 31 1.59 -36.38 -32.68
C ARG A 31 0.88 -36.38 -31.33
N ILE A 32 1.61 -36.19 -30.24
CA ILE A 32 1.01 -36.12 -28.90
C ILE A 32 0.12 -34.88 -28.76
N LEU A 33 0.57 -33.73 -29.26
CA LEU A 33 -0.21 -32.49 -29.25
C LEU A 33 -1.55 -32.68 -29.97
N MET A 34 -1.54 -33.24 -31.19
CA MET A 34 -2.77 -33.50 -31.94
C MET A 34 -3.67 -34.56 -31.29
N ARG A 35 -3.09 -35.52 -30.55
CA ARG A 35 -3.84 -36.60 -29.89
C ARG A 35 -4.51 -36.14 -28.60
N LEU A 36 -3.83 -35.34 -27.78
CA LEU A 36 -4.32 -34.91 -26.47
C LEU A 36 -5.21 -33.66 -26.57
N TYR A 37 -4.83 -32.72 -27.44
CA TYR A 37 -5.48 -31.42 -27.54
C TYR A 37 -6.32 -31.38 -28.80
N GLN A 38 -7.54 -31.92 -28.69
CA GLN A 38 -8.51 -31.84 -29.77
C GLN A 38 -8.82 -30.37 -30.08
N GLY A 39 -8.92 -30.03 -31.37
CA GLY A 39 -9.19 -28.65 -31.81
C GLY A 39 -7.94 -27.76 -31.96
N ILE A 40 -6.73 -28.26 -31.67
CA ILE A 40 -5.47 -27.50 -31.80
C ILE A 40 -5.18 -26.92 -33.20
N LEU A 41 -5.82 -27.45 -34.24
CA LEU A 41 -5.73 -26.95 -35.62
C LEU A 41 -6.62 -25.72 -35.87
N ASN A 42 -7.70 -25.56 -35.11
CA ASN A 42 -8.70 -24.53 -35.34
C ASN A 42 -8.51 -23.37 -34.35
N ASP A 43 -8.28 -23.67 -33.08
CA ASP A 43 -8.26 -22.71 -31.98
C ASP A 43 -7.02 -22.86 -31.10
N PHE A 44 -6.75 -21.83 -30.28
CA PHE A 44 -5.76 -21.91 -29.23
C PHE A 44 -6.25 -22.82 -28.11
N VAL A 45 -5.45 -23.84 -27.79
CA VAL A 45 -5.78 -24.80 -26.74
C VAL A 45 -4.80 -24.65 -25.59
N ALA A 46 -5.34 -24.66 -24.36
CA ALA A 46 -4.56 -24.68 -23.14
C ALA A 46 -3.79 -26.01 -23.00
N ILE A 47 -2.47 -25.92 -22.87
CA ILE A 47 -1.58 -27.06 -22.69
C ILE A 47 -0.90 -27.02 -21.31
N ARG A 48 -0.39 -28.18 -20.90
CA ARG A 48 0.47 -28.32 -19.71
C ARG A 48 1.76 -29.02 -20.12
N GLU A 49 2.87 -28.29 -20.13
CA GLU A 49 4.17 -28.78 -20.59
C GLU A 49 4.68 -29.93 -19.72
N ASN A 50 4.34 -29.94 -18.43
CA ASN A 50 4.71 -31.04 -17.52
C ASN A 50 4.11 -32.38 -17.97
N VAL A 51 2.87 -32.40 -18.44
CA VAL A 51 2.21 -33.63 -18.93
C VAL A 51 2.86 -34.11 -20.22
N LEU A 52 3.21 -33.18 -21.12
CA LEU A 52 3.95 -33.50 -22.35
C LEU A 52 5.34 -34.06 -22.05
N ALA A 53 6.03 -33.48 -21.06
CA ALA A 53 7.35 -33.91 -20.62
C ALA A 53 7.32 -35.34 -20.05
N GLU A 54 6.33 -35.69 -19.23
CA GLU A 54 6.13 -37.04 -18.70
C GLU A 54 5.88 -38.06 -19.82
N LEU A 55 4.98 -37.76 -20.76
CA LEU A 55 4.64 -38.66 -21.87
C LEU A 55 5.79 -38.89 -22.85
N LEU A 56 6.65 -37.88 -23.04
CA LEU A 56 7.83 -37.96 -23.90
C LEU A 56 9.10 -38.38 -23.15
N SER A 57 8.99 -38.69 -21.85
CA SER A 57 10.14 -39.03 -20.99
C SER A 57 11.28 -38.01 -21.10
N THR A 58 10.94 -36.72 -21.06
CA THR A 58 11.88 -35.61 -21.24
C THR A 58 11.65 -34.51 -20.21
N SER A 59 12.47 -33.45 -20.22
CA SER A 59 12.33 -32.33 -19.28
C SER A 59 11.38 -31.25 -19.80
N ARG A 60 10.69 -30.54 -18.89
CA ARG A 60 9.84 -29.38 -19.22
C ARG A 60 10.59 -28.35 -20.06
N GLN A 61 11.84 -28.05 -19.70
CA GLN A 61 12.69 -27.08 -20.40
C GLN A 61 12.91 -27.48 -21.87
N ARG A 62 13.09 -28.78 -22.14
CA ARG A 62 13.24 -29.27 -23.51
C ARG A 62 11.95 -29.14 -24.31
N ILE A 63 10.80 -29.48 -23.73
CA ILE A 63 9.48 -29.26 -24.36
C ILE A 63 9.27 -27.78 -24.71
N VAL A 64 9.55 -26.87 -23.78
CA VAL A 64 9.41 -25.43 -24.03
C VAL A 64 10.36 -24.98 -25.16
N SER A 65 11.59 -25.49 -25.20
CA SER A 65 12.54 -25.22 -26.28
C SER A 65 12.02 -25.73 -27.63
N ASP A 66 11.53 -26.96 -27.68
CA ASP A 66 10.99 -27.58 -28.89
C ASP A 66 9.75 -26.83 -29.40
N LEU A 67 8.87 -26.37 -28.50
CA LEU A 67 7.71 -25.55 -28.85
C LEU A 67 8.12 -24.18 -29.39
N LYS A 68 9.10 -23.52 -28.77
CA LYS A 68 9.66 -22.25 -29.26
C LYS A 68 10.34 -22.41 -30.62
N GLU A 69 11.00 -23.53 -30.85
CA GLU A 69 11.54 -23.88 -32.18
C GLU A 69 10.44 -24.08 -33.20
N LEU A 70 9.41 -24.86 -32.90
CA LEU A 70 8.27 -25.06 -33.80
C LEU A 70 7.55 -23.75 -34.12
N THR A 71 7.55 -22.79 -33.20
CA THR A 71 7.04 -21.43 -33.45
C THR A 71 7.96 -20.61 -34.33
N ARG A 72 9.28 -20.68 -34.13
CA ARG A 72 10.25 -20.06 -35.04
C ARG A 72 10.17 -20.65 -36.45
N ASP A 73 9.93 -21.95 -36.55
CA ASP A 73 9.76 -22.70 -37.80
C ASP A 73 8.39 -22.41 -38.47
N GLY A 74 7.52 -21.63 -37.81
CA GLY A 74 6.21 -21.24 -38.35
C GLY A 74 5.17 -22.36 -38.37
N ILE A 75 5.40 -23.46 -37.65
CA ILE A 75 4.49 -24.62 -37.62
C ILE A 75 3.37 -24.42 -36.60
N ILE A 76 3.69 -23.83 -35.45
CA ILE A 76 2.74 -23.60 -34.35
C ILE A 76 2.84 -22.16 -33.82
N ALA A 77 1.75 -21.62 -33.31
CA ALA A 77 1.76 -20.45 -32.44
C ALA A 77 1.72 -20.94 -30.99
N TYR A 78 2.83 -20.81 -30.27
CA TYR A 78 2.95 -21.13 -28.85
C TYR A 78 3.06 -19.83 -28.04
N GLU A 79 2.18 -19.69 -27.06
CA GLU A 79 2.26 -18.66 -26.03
C GLU A 79 2.56 -19.36 -24.69
N GLU A 80 3.79 -19.20 -24.22
CA GLU A 80 4.21 -19.69 -22.90
C GLU A 80 3.42 -18.95 -21.81
N GLN A 81 3.15 -19.64 -20.71
CA GLN A 81 2.60 -19.03 -19.50
C GLN A 81 3.44 -17.80 -19.11
N ASP A 82 2.82 -16.63 -19.21
CA ASP A 82 3.38 -15.37 -18.74
C ASP A 82 3.17 -15.31 -17.22
N ASP A 83 4.25 -15.47 -16.46
CA ASP A 83 4.24 -15.34 -14.99
C ASP A 83 4.31 -13.87 -14.55
N GLN A 84 4.22 -12.92 -15.50
CA GLN A 84 4.18 -11.50 -15.17
C GLN A 84 2.83 -11.10 -14.60
N GLU A 85 2.88 -10.37 -13.49
CA GLU A 85 1.72 -9.77 -12.85
C GLU A 85 1.06 -8.78 -13.81
N ARG A 86 -0.06 -9.19 -14.41
CA ARG A 86 -0.86 -8.33 -15.27
C ARG A 86 -1.93 -7.60 -14.48
N LEU A 87 -1.96 -6.27 -14.61
CA LEU A 87 -3.07 -5.45 -14.14
C LEU A 87 -4.27 -5.63 -15.08
N THR A 88 -5.27 -6.36 -14.63
CA THR A 88 -6.54 -6.50 -15.35
C THR A 88 -7.53 -5.46 -14.85
N MET A 89 -8.02 -4.61 -15.76
CA MET A 89 -9.15 -3.73 -15.46
C MET A 89 -10.41 -4.59 -15.29
N LEU A 90 -11.02 -4.55 -14.09
CA LEU A 90 -12.22 -5.33 -13.78
C LEU A 90 -13.49 -4.80 -14.45
N ARG A 91 -13.41 -3.63 -15.08
CA ARG A 91 -14.53 -2.95 -15.73
C ARG A 91 -14.10 -2.44 -17.08
N GLU A 92 -15.05 -2.39 -18.01
CA GLU A 92 -14.84 -1.80 -19.32
C GLU A 92 -14.50 -0.32 -19.21
N ARG A 93 -13.70 0.15 -20.16
CA ARG A 93 -13.40 1.57 -20.28
C ARG A 93 -14.67 2.31 -20.73
N VAL A 94 -15.19 3.17 -19.87
CA VAL A 94 -16.30 4.06 -20.23
C VAL A 94 -15.81 5.07 -21.27
N ARG A 95 -16.50 5.16 -22.41
CA ARG A 95 -16.22 6.19 -23.41
C ARG A 95 -16.55 7.57 -22.86
N ALA A 96 -15.80 8.59 -23.27
CA ALA A 96 -15.91 9.94 -22.70
C ALA A 96 -17.33 10.52 -22.82
N GLU A 97 -18.04 10.19 -23.91
CA GLU A 97 -19.40 10.66 -24.20
C GLU A 97 -20.43 10.09 -23.21
N ASN A 98 -20.14 8.93 -22.62
CA ASN A 98 -21.02 8.24 -21.66
C ASN A 98 -20.58 8.46 -20.20
N LEU A 99 -19.58 9.30 -19.97
CA LEU A 99 -19.08 9.58 -18.62
C LEU A 99 -20.03 10.52 -17.89
N THR A 100 -20.78 9.98 -16.93
CA THR A 100 -21.64 10.78 -16.03
C THR A 100 -20.89 11.11 -14.74
N ILE A 101 -20.63 12.40 -14.52
CA ILE A 101 -20.05 12.89 -13.27
C ILE A 101 -21.18 13.49 -12.43
N ASP A 102 -21.33 13.00 -11.20
CA ASP A 102 -22.19 13.64 -10.21
C ASP A 102 -21.63 15.03 -9.86
N GLN A 103 -22.20 16.05 -10.47
CA GLN A 103 -21.77 17.45 -10.31
C GLN A 103 -22.02 17.99 -8.91
N VAL A 104 -22.97 17.43 -8.16
CA VAL A 104 -23.25 17.86 -6.77
C VAL A 104 -22.15 17.31 -5.87
N LEU A 105 -21.88 16.01 -5.94
CA LEU A 105 -20.81 15.36 -5.19
C LEU A 105 -19.43 15.93 -5.56
N PHE A 106 -19.20 16.19 -6.85
CA PHE A 106 -17.96 16.80 -7.32
C PHE A 106 -17.74 18.18 -6.69
N ARG A 107 -18.75 19.05 -6.70
CA ARG A 107 -18.66 20.39 -6.09
C ARG A 107 -18.43 20.31 -4.58
N PHE A 108 -19.19 19.46 -3.88
CA PHE A 108 -18.99 19.23 -2.45
C PHE A 108 -17.54 18.82 -2.12
N ARG A 109 -16.98 17.85 -2.86
CA ARG A 109 -15.58 17.41 -2.68
C ARG A 109 -14.57 18.51 -3.00
N LYS A 110 -14.84 19.31 -4.05
CA LYS A 110 -14.00 20.44 -4.44
C LYS A 110 -13.98 21.51 -3.35
N ASP A 111 -15.14 21.86 -2.79
CA ASP A 111 -15.26 22.88 -1.76
C ASP A 111 -14.61 22.44 -0.45
N ASN A 112 -14.79 21.19 -0.02
CA ASN A 112 -14.08 20.65 1.14
C ASN A 112 -12.56 20.67 0.94
N ARG A 113 -12.08 20.33 -0.26
CA ARG A 113 -10.64 20.40 -0.56
C ARG A 113 -10.13 21.83 -0.54
N ARG A 114 -10.90 22.79 -1.05
CA ARG A 114 -10.58 24.22 -0.98
C ARG A 114 -10.49 24.69 0.47
N GLN A 115 -11.48 24.39 1.30
CA GLN A 115 -11.46 24.71 2.73
C GLN A 115 -10.22 24.14 3.42
N GLY A 116 -9.85 22.89 3.13
CA GLY A 116 -8.61 22.29 3.67
C GLY A 116 -7.34 23.03 3.27
N ILE A 117 -7.26 23.51 2.02
CA ILE A 117 -6.15 24.35 1.54
C ILE A 117 -6.13 25.70 2.26
N ASP A 118 -7.29 26.34 2.38
CA ASP A 118 -7.41 27.63 3.07
C ASP A 118 -6.94 27.52 4.53
N ARG A 119 -7.31 26.44 5.23
CA ARG A 119 -6.82 26.13 6.58
C ARG A 119 -5.30 25.90 6.66
N MET A 120 -4.71 25.29 5.63
CA MET A 120 -3.25 25.13 5.55
C MET A 120 -2.55 26.48 5.36
N LEU A 121 -3.12 27.39 4.55
CA LEU A 121 -2.60 28.75 4.39
C LEU A 121 -2.67 29.52 5.72
N GLU A 122 -3.82 29.48 6.40
CA GLU A 122 -3.98 30.05 7.74
C GLU A 122 -2.91 29.54 8.72
N TYR A 123 -2.61 28.23 8.71
CA TYR A 123 -1.57 27.63 9.56
C TYR A 123 -0.18 28.19 9.27
N VAL A 124 0.19 28.33 7.99
CA VAL A 124 1.51 28.85 7.58
C VAL A 124 1.67 30.31 7.98
N GLU A 125 0.61 31.10 7.82
CA GLU A 125 0.56 32.54 8.13
C GLU A 125 0.32 32.85 9.62
N THR A 126 0.09 31.83 10.44
CA THR A 126 -0.21 31.98 11.87
C THR A 126 0.89 32.76 12.59
N GLN A 127 0.48 33.89 13.19
CA GLN A 127 1.33 34.77 14.02
C GLN A 127 1.32 34.39 15.51
N GLY A 128 0.69 33.28 15.88
CA GLY A 128 0.65 32.75 17.25
C GLY A 128 1.37 31.41 17.38
N CYS A 129 1.16 30.72 18.49
CA CYS A 129 1.66 29.36 18.65
C CYS A 129 1.07 28.42 17.59
N ARG A 130 1.92 27.83 16.75
CA ARG A 130 1.47 26.88 15.72
C ARG A 130 0.85 25.60 16.27
N GLN A 131 1.31 25.14 17.44
CA GLN A 131 0.70 24.00 18.11
C GLN A 131 -0.72 24.30 18.59
N PHE A 132 -0.97 25.54 19.03
CA PHE A 132 -2.29 25.98 19.43
C PHE A 132 -3.26 25.94 18.24
N PHE A 133 -2.84 26.48 17.09
CA PHE A 133 -3.61 26.41 15.86
C PHE A 133 -3.99 24.97 15.50
N LEU A 134 -3.03 24.03 15.58
CA LEU A 134 -3.28 22.62 15.26
C LEU A 134 -4.26 21.96 16.24
N LEU A 135 -4.10 22.20 17.54
CA LEU A 135 -5.02 21.67 18.55
C LEU A 135 -6.45 22.16 18.29
N HIS A 136 -6.62 23.46 18.06
CA HIS A 136 -7.93 24.02 17.73
C HIS A 136 -8.51 23.46 16.42
N TYR A 137 -7.67 23.28 15.39
CA TYR A 137 -8.09 22.68 14.12
C TYR A 137 -8.64 21.24 14.30
N PHE A 138 -8.08 20.46 15.23
CA PHE A 138 -8.55 19.11 15.55
C PHE A 138 -9.64 19.05 16.64
N GLY A 139 -10.07 20.20 17.18
CA GLY A 139 -11.15 20.30 18.16
C GLY A 139 -10.70 20.24 19.63
N ASP A 140 -9.41 20.44 19.91
CA ASP A 140 -8.87 20.53 21.27
C ASP A 140 -8.88 22.00 21.76
N GLU A 141 -9.30 22.22 23.01
CA GLU A 141 -9.51 23.55 23.62
C GLU A 141 -8.32 24.06 24.46
N LEU A 142 -7.08 23.81 24.04
CA LEU A 142 -5.92 24.10 24.89
C LEU A 142 -5.43 25.54 24.74
N GLU A 143 -5.89 26.48 25.56
CA GLU A 143 -5.64 27.94 25.41
C GLU A 143 -4.24 28.44 25.83
N VAL A 144 -3.15 27.71 25.54
CA VAL A 144 -1.81 28.10 25.99
C VAL A 144 -0.70 27.79 24.98
N ASP A 145 0.29 28.69 24.89
CA ASP A 145 1.40 28.61 23.92
C ASP A 145 2.46 27.55 24.25
N CYS A 146 2.73 26.62 23.33
CA CYS A 146 3.58 25.44 23.56
C CYS A 146 5.05 25.70 23.94
N GLY A 147 5.61 26.90 23.72
CA GLY A 147 7.02 27.21 24.00
C GLY A 147 8.07 26.53 23.10
N VAL A 148 7.69 25.58 22.24
CA VAL A 148 8.63 24.75 21.45
C VAL A 148 8.51 24.86 19.93
N CYS A 149 7.41 25.41 19.40
CA CYS A 149 7.28 25.70 17.97
C CYS A 149 8.21 26.84 17.52
N ASP A 150 8.38 26.99 16.22
CA ASP A 150 9.28 28.00 15.65
C ASP A 150 8.85 29.45 15.99
N HIS A 151 7.54 29.75 15.98
CA HIS A 151 7.05 31.06 16.42
C HIS A 151 7.33 31.31 17.92
N CYS A 152 7.03 30.36 18.80
CA CYS A 152 7.34 30.47 20.24
C CYS A 152 8.85 30.64 20.51
N LYS A 153 9.69 29.97 19.71
CA LYS A 153 11.15 30.10 19.77
C LYS A 153 11.61 31.49 19.31
N ALA A 154 11.04 32.02 18.23
CA ALA A 154 11.39 33.33 17.69
C ALA A 154 11.05 34.49 18.65
N VAL A 155 9.91 34.39 19.36
CA VAL A 155 9.47 35.39 20.33
C VAL A 155 10.20 35.26 21.69
N GLY A 156 11.16 34.33 21.81
CA GLY A 156 11.99 34.19 23.01
C GLY A 156 11.24 33.65 24.23
N LYS A 157 10.14 32.93 24.04
CA LYS A 157 9.44 32.28 25.17
C LYS A 157 10.37 31.21 25.78
N ARG A 158 10.52 31.28 27.10
CA ARG A 158 11.51 30.52 27.89
C ARG A 158 11.44 29.01 27.56
N LYS A 159 12.55 28.46 27.09
CA LYS A 159 12.75 27.01 27.00
C LYS A 159 12.89 26.44 28.41
N MET A 160 12.17 25.36 28.66
CA MET A 160 12.33 24.54 29.86
C MET A 160 13.78 24.01 29.91
N ASN A 161 14.47 24.27 31.02
CA ASN A 161 15.82 23.76 31.25
C ASN A 161 15.78 22.31 31.76
N ARG A 162 16.95 21.65 31.86
CA ARG A 162 17.05 20.24 32.28
C ARG A 162 16.50 20.00 33.69
N THR A 163 16.71 20.94 34.61
CA THR A 163 16.23 20.82 35.99
C THR A 163 14.70 20.89 36.06
N GLU A 164 14.11 21.82 35.33
CA GLU A 164 12.65 21.98 35.21
C GLU A 164 12.01 20.76 34.53
N TYR A 165 12.67 20.20 33.50
CA TYR A 165 12.23 18.95 32.87
C TYR A 165 12.19 17.80 33.87
N LEU A 166 13.25 17.62 34.67
CA LEU A 166 13.33 16.55 35.66
C LEU A 166 12.30 16.74 36.78
N GLU A 167 12.09 17.98 37.24
CA GLU A 167 11.08 18.32 38.25
C GLU A 167 9.66 17.98 37.75
N ILE A 168 9.32 18.39 36.53
CA ILE A 168 7.99 18.14 35.95
C ILE A 168 7.81 16.65 35.65
N LYS A 169 8.84 15.97 35.13
CA LYS A 169 8.81 14.52 34.92
C LYS A 169 8.51 13.79 36.22
N GLN A 170 9.17 14.16 37.31
CA GLN A 170 8.94 13.55 38.62
C GLN A 170 7.50 13.81 39.11
N GLN A 171 7.03 15.07 39.04
CA GLN A 171 5.67 15.42 39.48
C GLN A 171 4.60 14.69 38.66
N ILE A 172 4.80 14.48 37.36
CA ILE A 172 3.89 13.70 36.52
C ILE A 172 3.86 12.25 36.98
N LEU A 173 5.02 11.63 37.19
CA LEU A 173 5.09 10.21 37.61
C LEU A 173 4.49 9.98 39.00
N GLU A 174 4.61 10.95 39.91
CA GLU A 174 4.01 10.88 41.26
C GLU A 174 2.50 11.11 41.27
N LYS A 175 1.98 11.91 40.33
CA LYS A 175 0.56 12.33 40.30
C LYS A 175 -0.32 11.52 39.35
N ILE A 176 0.26 10.68 38.48
CA ILE A 176 -0.51 9.80 37.59
C ILE A 176 -1.19 8.73 38.43
N GLU A 177 -2.53 8.76 38.42
CA GLU A 177 -3.37 7.69 38.94
C GLU A 177 -3.89 6.80 37.81
N GLU A 178 -4.07 5.51 38.08
CA GLU A 178 -4.58 4.56 37.09
C GLU A 178 -6.01 4.92 36.70
N GLY A 179 -6.26 5.20 35.41
CA GLY A 179 -7.59 5.59 34.93
C GLY A 179 -7.80 7.11 34.79
N GLN A 180 -6.80 7.92 35.15
CA GLN A 180 -6.90 9.38 35.11
C GLN A 180 -6.88 9.91 33.67
N GLN A 181 -7.74 10.90 33.34
CA GLN A 181 -7.69 11.55 32.04
C GLN A 181 -6.58 12.61 31.99
N VAL A 182 -6.10 12.93 30.79
CA VAL A 182 -5.11 13.99 30.58
C VAL A 182 -5.58 15.32 31.16
N ARG A 183 -6.86 15.65 31.01
CA ARG A 183 -7.47 16.88 31.56
C ARG A 183 -7.32 16.94 33.09
N ASP A 184 -7.60 15.85 33.77
CA ASP A 184 -7.54 15.76 35.24
C ASP A 184 -6.11 15.92 35.74
N LEU A 185 -5.14 15.30 35.04
CA LEU A 185 -3.72 15.45 35.35
C LEU A 185 -3.26 16.90 35.16
N LEU A 186 -3.67 17.57 34.08
CA LEU A 186 -3.33 18.99 33.85
C LEU A 186 -3.91 19.91 34.93
N GLY A 187 -5.09 19.58 35.46
CA GLY A 187 -5.73 20.29 36.57
C GLY A 187 -4.92 20.29 37.87
N LEU A 188 -3.96 19.36 38.03
CA LEU A 188 -3.08 19.30 39.21
C LEU A 188 -1.89 20.25 39.15
N PHE A 189 -1.70 20.96 38.04
CA PHE A 189 -0.58 21.88 37.82
C PHE A 189 -1.08 23.31 37.60
N PRO A 190 -0.29 24.33 38.01
CA PRO A 190 -0.60 25.73 37.71
C PRO A 190 -0.75 25.96 36.20
N PRO A 191 -1.70 26.80 35.74
CA PRO A 191 -1.93 27.05 34.30
C PRO A 191 -0.67 27.42 33.53
N GLN A 192 0.25 28.17 34.16
CA GLN A 192 1.51 28.60 33.56
C GLN A 192 2.49 27.45 33.29
N ARG A 193 2.34 26.30 33.96
CA ARG A 193 3.20 25.11 33.82
C ARG A 193 2.58 24.00 32.96
N GLN A 194 1.30 24.07 32.62
CA GLN A 194 0.58 23.00 31.92
C GLN A 194 1.21 22.66 30.56
N ASN A 195 1.74 23.63 29.81
CA ASN A 195 2.41 23.34 28.53
C ASN A 195 3.69 22.52 28.69
N TRP A 196 4.44 22.80 29.74
CA TRP A 196 5.62 22.02 30.06
C TRP A 196 5.22 20.61 30.48
N VAL A 197 4.13 20.47 31.25
CA VAL A 197 3.56 19.17 31.62
C VAL A 197 3.15 18.36 30.38
N ILE A 198 2.44 18.97 29.43
CA ILE A 198 2.06 18.31 28.16
C ILE A 198 3.29 17.87 27.37
N THR A 199 4.29 18.75 27.26
CA THR A 199 5.53 18.46 26.55
C THR A 199 6.23 17.26 27.17
N VAL A 200 6.39 17.24 28.49
CA VAL A 200 7.02 16.13 29.22
C VAL A 200 6.19 14.85 29.11
N LEU A 201 4.85 14.95 29.24
CA LEU A 201 3.95 13.80 29.10
C LEU A 201 4.03 13.16 27.71
N GLN A 202 4.13 13.97 26.64
CA GLN A 202 4.33 13.47 25.29
C GLN A 202 5.65 12.69 25.16
N TYR A 203 6.74 13.18 25.75
CA TYR A 203 7.99 12.43 25.81
C TYR A 203 7.84 11.10 26.56
N LEU A 204 7.13 11.09 27.70
CA LEU A 204 6.92 9.87 28.48
C LEU A 204 6.03 8.83 27.77
N LEU A 205 5.06 9.29 26.97
CA LEU A 205 4.23 8.42 26.13
C LEU A 205 5.06 7.81 24.98
N ASN A 206 5.94 8.59 24.36
CA ASN A 206 6.84 8.12 23.30
C ASN A 206 7.92 7.15 23.82
N GLU A 207 8.42 7.35 25.04
CA GLU A 207 9.36 6.44 25.73
C GLU A 207 8.65 5.20 26.33
N GLU A 208 7.34 5.07 26.14
CA GLU A 208 6.49 4.04 26.74
C GLU A 208 6.56 3.98 28.28
N ALA A 209 7.04 5.04 28.95
CA ALA A 209 7.01 5.13 30.42
C ALA A 209 5.57 5.32 30.94
N VAL A 210 4.75 6.00 30.16
CA VAL A 210 3.30 6.16 30.34
C VAL A 210 2.62 5.57 29.12
N ILE A 211 1.47 4.92 29.30
CA ILE A 211 0.64 4.40 28.23
C ILE A 211 -0.77 5.00 28.31
N LYS A 212 -1.42 5.14 27.16
CA LYS A 212 -2.81 5.60 27.07
C LYS A 212 -3.71 4.43 26.66
N VAL A 213 -4.61 4.02 27.55
CA VAL A 213 -5.57 2.93 27.31
C VAL A 213 -6.98 3.51 27.39
N ASN A 214 -7.75 3.42 26.30
CA ASN A 214 -9.13 3.93 26.22
C ASN A 214 -9.30 5.39 26.68
N GLY A 215 -8.32 6.26 26.40
CA GLY A 215 -8.36 7.66 26.80
C GLY A 215 -7.72 7.97 28.16
N ALA A 216 -7.50 6.96 29.00
CA ALA A 216 -6.93 7.10 30.34
C ALA A 216 -5.41 6.85 30.36
N LEU A 217 -4.71 7.55 31.25
CA LEU A 217 -3.28 7.41 31.50
C LEU A 217 -3.00 6.27 32.49
N LYS A 218 -1.93 5.51 32.23
CA LYS A 218 -1.43 4.47 33.12
C LYS A 218 0.10 4.42 33.05
N LEU A 219 0.76 4.21 34.19
CA LEU A 219 2.21 3.95 34.21
C LEU A 219 2.50 2.55 33.65
N LYS A 220 3.51 2.44 32.78
CA LYS A 220 3.97 1.13 32.32
C LYS A 220 4.80 0.50 33.45
N VAL A 221 4.18 -0.42 34.20
CA VAL A 221 4.91 -1.23 35.18
C VAL A 221 5.86 -2.14 34.39
N ARG A 222 7.18 -1.97 34.57
CA ARG A 222 8.17 -2.90 34.06
C ARG A 222 8.01 -4.23 34.81
N SER A 223 7.32 -5.19 34.20
CA SER A 223 7.45 -6.61 34.52
C SER A 223 8.74 -7.15 33.93
#